data_AF-A0A963VGF2-F1
#
_entry.id   AF-A0A963VGF2-F1
#
_cell.length_a   1.000
_cell.length_b   1.000
_cell.length_c   1.000
_cell.angle_alpha   90.00
_cell.angle_beta   90.00
_cell.angle_gamma   90.00
#
_symmetry.space_group_name_H-M   'P 1'
#
loop_
_entity.id
_entity.type
_entity.pdbx_description
1 polymer ?
#
loop_
_entity_poly.entity_id
_entity_poly.type
_entity_poly.pdbx_seq_one_letter_code
_entity_poly.pdbx_strand_id
1 'polypeptide(L)'
;GLAGVMTPADAARVAAALPCRHVTVTDDQPTTVAGALGPETGAVAAIGTGSFVGRQTDTGIRVLGGWGLPIGDQASGARLGRRLLEETMLAIDGLRPHTGLTLEVLRDHADSPAEIVYFSAAATATDLAALAPRVVAAAGAGDATAAALMAEGAAYIAACLSVLGHQPGEPLCLLGGVGPGYARWLDPRIAADLRAARGTALDGALALAARQGEGTA
;
A
#
# COMPACT_ATOMS: atom_id res chain seq x y z
N GLY A 1 -15.38 -7.70 3.97
CA GLY A 1 -14.49 -6.58 3.62
C GLY A 1 -14.75 -6.18 2.19
N LEU A 2 -15.01 -4.90 1.96
CA LEU A 2 -15.18 -4.32 0.62
C LEU A 2 -14.46 -2.98 0.57
N ALA A 3 -13.61 -2.80 -0.44
CA ALA A 3 -13.00 -1.50 -0.71
C ALA A 3 -14.08 -0.43 -0.96
N GLY A 4 -13.90 0.75 -0.40
CA GLY A 4 -14.82 1.88 -0.56
C GLY A 4 -16.00 1.90 0.42
N VAL A 5 -16.05 0.97 1.39
CA VAL A 5 -16.94 1.11 2.56
C VAL A 5 -16.26 2.08 3.54
N MET A 6 -16.62 3.35 3.47
CA MET A 6 -15.98 4.40 4.28
C MET A 6 -16.83 4.84 5.46
N THR A 7 -18.16 4.66 5.38
CA THR A 7 -19.10 5.11 6.40
C THR A 7 -20.00 3.98 6.90
N PRO A 8 -20.59 4.11 8.10
CA PRO A 8 -21.63 3.20 8.56
C PRO A 8 -22.83 3.12 7.60
N ALA A 9 -23.12 4.18 6.83
CA ALA A 9 -24.17 4.20 5.83
C ALA A 9 -23.84 3.31 4.62
N ASP A 10 -22.58 3.30 4.17
CA ASP A 10 -22.12 2.39 3.12
C ASP A 10 -22.26 0.93 3.55
N ALA A 11 -21.83 0.64 4.80
CA ALA A 11 -21.93 -0.68 5.39
C ALA A 11 -23.39 -1.15 5.50
N ALA A 12 -24.29 -0.28 6.00
CA ALA A 12 -25.71 -0.58 6.14
C ALA A 12 -26.40 -0.82 4.79
N ARG A 13 -26.05 -0.02 3.76
CA ARG A 13 -26.58 -0.17 2.40
C ARG A 13 -26.23 -1.53 1.80
N VAL A 14 -24.97 -1.97 1.95
CA VAL A 14 -24.56 -3.29 1.50
C VAL A 14 -25.23 -4.39 2.31
N ALA A 15 -25.30 -4.24 3.63
CA ALA A 15 -25.89 -5.25 4.51
C ALA A 15 -27.37 -5.51 4.20
N ALA A 16 -28.14 -4.44 3.95
CA ALA A 16 -29.57 -4.53 3.61
C ALA A 16 -29.84 -5.25 2.28
N ALA A 17 -28.85 -5.34 1.39
CA ALA A 17 -28.99 -6.00 0.09
C ALA A 17 -28.69 -7.52 0.14
N LEU A 18 -28.20 -8.04 1.27
CA LEU A 18 -27.76 -9.43 1.40
C LEU A 18 -28.82 -10.30 2.08
N PRO A 19 -29.13 -11.51 1.57
CA PRO A 19 -30.13 -12.41 2.14
C PRO A 19 -29.58 -13.22 3.33
N CYS A 20 -28.90 -12.56 4.27
CA CYS A 20 -28.21 -13.20 5.40
C CYS A 20 -28.79 -12.73 6.74
N ARG A 21 -28.89 -13.66 7.71
CA ARG A 21 -29.47 -13.36 9.04
C ARG A 21 -28.56 -12.47 9.90
N HIS A 22 -27.24 -12.67 9.81
CA HIS A 22 -26.23 -11.85 10.48
C HIS A 22 -25.24 -11.37 9.41
N VAL A 23 -25.07 -10.06 9.31
CA VAL A 23 -24.19 -9.42 8.33
C VAL A 23 -23.33 -8.38 9.02
N THR A 24 -22.03 -8.52 8.85
CA THR A 24 -21.05 -7.49 9.21
C THR A 24 -20.36 -7.04 7.94
N VAL A 25 -20.50 -5.75 7.62
CA VAL A 25 -19.77 -5.14 6.50
C VAL A 25 -18.66 -4.26 7.07
N THR A 26 -17.43 -4.52 6.64
CA THR A 26 -16.24 -3.72 6.97
C THR A 26 -15.59 -3.26 5.68
N ASP A 27 -14.68 -2.29 5.81
CA ASP A 27 -13.63 -2.07 4.82
C ASP A 27 -12.79 -3.35 4.59
N ASP A 28 -12.00 -3.39 3.52
CA ASP A 28 -11.15 -4.53 3.16
C ASP A 28 -9.88 -4.66 4.02
N GLN A 29 -9.49 -3.59 4.73
CA GLN A 29 -8.25 -3.55 5.52
C GLN A 29 -8.24 -4.59 6.66
N PRO A 30 -9.26 -4.70 7.54
CA PRO A 30 -9.24 -5.68 8.63
C PRO A 30 -9.24 -7.12 8.11
N THR A 31 -9.95 -7.40 7.01
CA THR A 31 -9.97 -8.73 6.39
C THR A 31 -8.62 -9.07 5.77
N THR A 32 -7.93 -8.11 5.17
CA THR A 32 -6.59 -8.29 4.62
C THR A 32 -5.57 -8.60 5.73
N VAL A 33 -5.62 -7.85 6.84
CA VAL A 33 -4.72 -8.07 7.98
C VAL A 33 -4.96 -9.45 8.61
N ALA A 34 -6.22 -9.77 8.94
CA ALA A 34 -6.58 -11.04 9.55
C ALA A 34 -6.25 -12.24 8.67
N GLY A 35 -6.45 -12.12 7.35
CA GLY A 35 -6.13 -13.17 6.40
C GLY A 35 -4.63 -13.44 6.28
N ALA A 36 -3.83 -12.38 6.21
CA ALA A 36 -2.39 -12.49 6.04
C ALA A 36 -1.68 -13.04 7.28
N LEU A 37 -2.13 -12.66 8.48
CA LEU A 37 -1.52 -13.07 9.75
C LEU A 37 -2.18 -14.31 10.39
N GLY A 38 -3.41 -14.65 9.98
CA GLY A 38 -4.19 -15.68 10.64
C GLY A 38 -4.41 -15.37 12.14
N PRO A 39 -4.09 -16.29 13.05
CA PRO A 39 -4.22 -16.08 14.49
C PRO A 39 -3.05 -15.31 15.13
N GLU A 40 -1.99 -14.98 14.39
CA GLU A 40 -0.78 -14.42 14.99
C GLU A 40 -0.89 -12.91 15.24
N THR A 41 -0.21 -12.43 16.29
CA THR A 41 0.08 -11.01 16.48
C THR A 41 1.20 -10.62 15.51
N GLY A 42 1.02 -9.52 14.78
CA GLY A 42 1.99 -9.04 13.80
C GLY A 42 1.45 -7.95 12.90
N ALA A 43 2.21 -7.59 11.88
CA ALA A 43 1.94 -6.47 11.01
C ALA A 43 1.81 -6.84 9.53
N VAL A 44 1.08 -6.01 8.80
CA VAL A 44 0.88 -6.11 7.36
C VAL A 44 1.07 -4.73 6.75
N ALA A 45 1.92 -4.62 5.74
CA ALA A 45 1.93 -3.46 4.85
C ALA A 45 1.32 -3.89 3.51
N ALA A 46 0.09 -3.46 3.25
CA ALA A 46 -0.60 -3.74 2.01
C ALA A 46 -0.40 -2.56 1.04
N ILE A 47 0.35 -2.81 -0.05
CA ILE A 47 0.84 -1.77 -0.94
C ILE A 47 0.58 -2.19 -2.40
N GLY A 48 -0.46 -1.60 -2.99
CA GLY A 48 -0.85 -1.74 -4.39
C GLY A 48 -1.01 -0.37 -5.03
N THR A 49 -2.13 -0.12 -5.69
CA THR A 49 -2.48 1.22 -6.20
C THR A 49 -2.53 2.25 -5.07
N GLY A 50 -3.20 1.91 -3.96
CA GLY A 50 -3.14 2.63 -2.68
C GLY A 50 -2.31 1.87 -1.64
N SER A 51 -2.30 2.35 -0.39
CA SER A 51 -1.53 1.68 0.67
C SER A 51 -2.08 1.91 2.09
N PHE A 52 -1.87 0.91 2.94
CA PHE A 52 -2.03 1.02 4.39
C PHE A 52 -1.06 0.08 5.12
N VAL A 53 -0.84 0.35 6.41
CA VAL A 53 -0.11 -0.54 7.32
C VAL A 53 -0.99 -0.86 8.51
N GLY A 54 -1.24 -2.15 8.75
CA GLY A 54 -2.05 -2.63 9.86
C GLY A 54 -1.27 -3.53 10.80
N ARG A 55 -1.67 -3.56 12.07
CA ARG A 55 -1.18 -4.52 13.07
C ARG A 55 -2.36 -5.22 13.73
N GLN A 56 -2.26 -6.53 13.85
CA GLN A 56 -3.16 -7.37 14.64
C GLN A 56 -2.50 -7.71 15.97
N THR A 57 -3.27 -7.62 17.04
CA THR A 57 -2.93 -8.11 18.39
C THR A 57 -4.12 -8.84 18.99
N ASP A 58 -3.96 -9.40 20.19
CA ASP A 58 -5.06 -10.00 20.96
C ASP A 58 -6.20 -9.01 21.27
N THR A 59 -5.90 -7.70 21.28
CA THR A 59 -6.89 -6.64 21.53
C THR A 59 -7.61 -6.17 20.28
N GLY A 60 -7.20 -6.63 19.09
CA GLY A 60 -7.84 -6.29 17.82
C GLY A 60 -6.86 -5.82 16.75
N ILE A 61 -7.42 -5.18 15.71
CA ILE A 61 -6.67 -4.70 14.55
C ILE A 61 -6.67 -3.17 14.55
N ARG A 62 -5.47 -2.58 14.39
CA ARG A 62 -5.29 -1.14 14.18
C ARG A 62 -4.63 -0.90 12.82
N VAL A 63 -5.09 0.10 12.09
CA VAL A 63 -4.57 0.46 10.76
C VAL A 63 -4.16 1.93 10.71
N LEU A 64 -3.09 2.21 9.97
CA LEU A 64 -2.60 3.54 9.60
C LEU A 64 -2.53 3.67 8.08
N GLY A 65 -2.83 4.85 7.55
CA GLY A 65 -2.89 5.08 6.10
C GLY A 65 -4.25 4.73 5.52
N GLY A 66 -4.32 4.46 4.21
CA GLY A 66 -5.58 4.19 3.52
C GLY A 66 -6.46 5.42 3.29
N TRP A 67 -5.89 6.63 3.36
CA TRP A 67 -6.63 7.88 3.18
C TRP A 67 -6.83 8.28 1.70
N GLY A 68 -6.33 7.48 0.77
CA GLY A 68 -6.41 7.73 -0.66
C GLY A 68 -5.35 8.70 -1.18
N LEU A 69 -5.03 8.57 -2.47
CA LEU A 69 -3.96 9.29 -3.14
C LEU A 69 -3.94 10.82 -2.95
N PRO A 70 -5.06 11.56 -2.93
CA PRO A 70 -5.00 13.03 -2.84
C PRO A 70 -4.32 13.54 -1.56
N ILE A 71 -4.45 12.81 -0.44
CA ILE A 71 -3.97 13.24 0.88
C ILE A 71 -3.18 12.16 1.63
N GLY A 72 -2.93 11.01 1.01
CA GLY A 72 -2.34 9.83 1.64
C GLY A 72 -1.66 8.89 0.66
N ASP A 73 -1.86 7.58 0.88
CA ASP A 73 -1.27 6.49 0.12
C ASP A 73 0.26 6.56 -0.01
N GLN A 74 0.95 6.98 1.04
CA GLN A 74 2.42 6.96 1.06
C GLN A 74 2.93 5.53 0.82
N ALA A 75 4.05 5.40 0.11
CA ALA A 75 4.60 4.14 -0.40
C ALA A 75 3.78 3.41 -1.49
N SER A 76 2.54 3.81 -1.77
CA SER A 76 1.72 3.17 -2.81
C SER A 76 2.29 3.33 -4.21
N GLY A 77 1.81 2.49 -5.14
CA GLY A 77 2.16 2.61 -6.54
C GLY A 77 1.73 3.95 -7.13
N ALA A 78 0.52 4.43 -6.82
CA ALA A 78 0.04 5.71 -7.34
C ALA A 78 0.89 6.88 -6.82
N ARG A 79 1.33 6.82 -5.56
CA ARG A 79 2.25 7.80 -4.98
C ARG A 79 3.62 7.74 -5.64
N LEU A 80 4.18 6.55 -5.86
CA LEU A 80 5.45 6.37 -6.57
C LEU A 80 5.39 6.95 -7.98
N GLY A 81 4.30 6.67 -8.72
CA GLY A 81 4.10 7.22 -10.06
C GLY A 81 4.02 8.74 -10.06
N ARG A 82 3.21 9.33 -9.18
CA ARG A 82 3.12 10.79 -9.04
C ARG A 82 4.47 11.42 -8.72
N ARG A 83 5.20 10.85 -7.76
CA ARG A 83 6.54 11.33 -7.39
C ARG A 83 7.54 11.17 -8.52
N LEU A 84 7.48 10.10 -9.31
CA LEU A 84 8.33 9.94 -10.48
C LEU A 84 8.10 11.05 -11.52
N LEU A 85 6.84 11.43 -11.78
CA LEU A 85 6.55 12.58 -12.65
C LEU A 85 7.12 13.88 -12.06
N GLU A 86 6.92 14.12 -10.77
CA GLU A 86 7.49 15.30 -10.08
C GLU A 86 9.03 15.35 -10.19
N GLU A 87 9.73 14.25 -9.92
CA GLU A 87 11.21 14.18 -10.04
C GLU A 87 11.66 14.36 -11.50
N THR A 88 10.85 13.91 -12.47
CA THR A 88 11.12 14.14 -13.89
C THR A 88 11.02 15.63 -14.23
N MET A 89 10.00 16.33 -13.73
CA MET A 89 9.86 17.79 -13.91
C MET A 89 11.01 18.56 -13.24
N LEU A 90 11.40 18.18 -12.01
CA LEU A 90 12.56 18.77 -11.33
C LEU A 90 13.86 18.56 -12.11
N ALA A 91 14.01 17.42 -12.80
CA ALA A 91 15.17 17.17 -13.65
C ALA A 91 15.17 18.03 -14.92
N ILE A 92 14.00 18.23 -15.54
CA ILE A 92 13.81 19.15 -16.67
C ILE A 92 14.19 20.58 -16.29
N ASP A 93 13.80 21.03 -15.10
CA ASP A 93 14.15 22.36 -14.57
C ASP A 93 15.64 22.49 -14.15
N GLY A 94 16.40 21.39 -14.17
CA GLY A 94 17.81 21.35 -13.74
C GLY A 94 18.01 21.39 -12.22
N LEU A 95 16.94 21.24 -11.42
CA LEU A 95 17.00 21.18 -9.96
C LEU A 95 17.47 19.81 -9.44
N ARG A 96 17.41 18.79 -10.31
CA ARG A 96 17.91 17.43 -10.11
C ARG A 96 18.60 16.96 -11.39
N PRO A 97 19.59 16.05 -11.30
CA PRO A 97 20.13 15.41 -12.49
C PRO A 97 19.09 14.47 -13.10
N HIS A 98 19.08 14.37 -14.43
CA HIS A 98 18.37 13.28 -15.10
C HIS A 98 19.00 11.93 -14.75
N THR A 99 18.16 10.91 -14.63
CA THR A 99 18.56 9.50 -14.54
C THR A 99 17.98 8.73 -15.72
N GLY A 100 18.36 7.45 -15.88
CA GLY A 100 17.80 6.62 -16.94
C GLY A 100 16.26 6.57 -16.86
N LEU A 101 15.72 6.44 -15.64
CA LEU A 101 14.28 6.40 -15.41
C LEU A 101 13.58 7.71 -15.80
N THR A 102 14.10 8.88 -15.43
CA THR A 102 13.44 10.16 -15.76
C THR A 102 13.52 10.47 -17.25
N LEU A 103 14.60 10.07 -17.93
CA LEU A 103 14.73 10.18 -19.38
C LEU A 103 13.79 9.23 -20.14
N GLU A 104 13.51 8.04 -19.60
CA GLU A 104 12.48 7.17 -20.17
C GLU A 104 11.09 7.80 -20.06
N VAL A 105 10.72 8.33 -18.89
CA VAL A 105 9.43 9.01 -18.70
C VAL A 105 9.27 10.16 -19.68
N LEU A 106 10.31 10.97 -19.88
CA LEU A 106 10.30 12.07 -20.83
C LEU A 106 10.08 11.57 -22.28
N ARG A 107 10.77 10.52 -22.70
CA ARG A 107 10.59 9.91 -24.03
C ARG A 107 9.20 9.32 -24.25
N ASP A 108 8.61 8.72 -23.23
CA ASP A 108 7.23 8.20 -23.30
C ASP A 108 6.20 9.31 -23.57
N HIS A 109 6.55 10.55 -23.24
CA HIS A 109 5.75 11.75 -23.45
C HIS A 109 6.31 12.62 -24.59
N ALA A 110 6.91 11.97 -25.60
CA ALA A 110 7.45 12.61 -26.81
C ALA A 110 8.43 13.77 -26.52
N ASP A 111 9.21 13.61 -25.46
CA ASP A 111 10.16 14.62 -24.97
C ASP A 111 9.50 15.98 -24.65
N SER A 112 8.21 15.98 -24.30
CA SER A 112 7.40 17.17 -24.03
C SER A 112 7.00 17.27 -22.56
N PRO A 113 7.51 18.27 -21.81
CA PRO A 113 7.04 18.54 -20.45
C PRO A 113 5.53 18.84 -20.38
N ALA A 114 4.96 19.42 -21.44
CA ALA A 114 3.53 19.71 -21.50
C ALA A 114 2.68 18.43 -21.54
N GLU A 115 3.13 17.38 -22.24
CA GLU A 115 2.43 16.09 -22.31
C GLU A 115 2.45 15.38 -20.94
N ILE A 116 3.54 15.50 -20.18
CA ILE A 116 3.61 15.01 -18.79
C ILE A 116 2.58 15.73 -17.92
N VAL A 117 2.46 17.05 -18.06
CA VAL A 117 1.47 17.85 -17.32
C VAL A 117 0.05 17.43 -17.69
N TYR A 118 -0.27 17.29 -18.98
CA TYR A 118 -1.60 16.84 -19.43
C TYR A 118 -1.94 15.43 -18.93
N PHE A 119 -1.00 14.49 -19.02
CA PHE A 119 -1.15 13.17 -18.44
C PHE A 119 -1.44 13.27 -16.94
N SER A 120 -0.61 14.00 -16.18
CA SER A 120 -0.74 14.10 -14.72
C SER A 120 -2.09 14.70 -14.27
N ALA A 121 -2.64 15.63 -15.05
CA ALA A 121 -3.90 16.30 -14.74
C ALA A 121 -5.12 15.39 -14.97
N ALA A 122 -5.03 14.45 -15.90
CA ALA A 122 -6.10 13.50 -16.22
C ALA A 122 -5.93 12.13 -15.54
N ALA A 123 -4.73 11.82 -15.05
CA ALA A 123 -4.37 10.50 -14.55
C ALA A 123 -5.19 10.10 -13.32
N THR A 124 -5.72 8.88 -13.37
CA THR A 124 -6.29 8.20 -12.21
C THR A 124 -5.19 7.62 -11.32
N ALA A 125 -5.54 7.18 -10.11
CA ALA A 125 -4.60 6.46 -9.25
C ALA A 125 -4.03 5.21 -9.94
N THR A 126 -4.83 4.52 -10.76
CA THR A 126 -4.39 3.35 -11.52
C THR A 126 -3.37 3.72 -12.59
N ASP A 127 -3.60 4.81 -13.32
CA ASP A 127 -2.66 5.28 -14.37
C ASP A 127 -1.30 5.64 -13.76
N LEU A 128 -1.31 6.31 -12.60
CA LEU A 128 -0.10 6.60 -11.86
C LEU A 128 0.56 5.34 -11.31
N ALA A 129 -0.22 4.40 -10.75
CA ALA A 129 0.30 3.15 -10.22
C ALA A 129 0.93 2.25 -11.28
N ALA A 130 0.53 2.36 -12.55
CA ALA A 130 1.15 1.65 -13.66
C ALA A 130 2.63 2.03 -13.87
N LEU A 131 3.09 3.17 -13.34
CA LEU A 131 4.50 3.57 -13.36
C LEU A 131 5.34 2.89 -12.27
N ALA A 132 4.72 2.40 -11.19
CA ALA A 132 5.42 1.86 -10.04
C ALA A 132 6.34 0.65 -10.33
N PRO A 133 5.96 -0.32 -11.19
CA PRO A 133 6.87 -1.42 -11.56
C PRO A 133 8.18 -0.93 -12.17
N ARG A 134 8.16 0.17 -12.93
CA ARG A 134 9.37 0.78 -13.50
C ARG A 134 10.25 1.39 -12.43
N VAL A 135 9.66 2.06 -11.44
CA VAL A 135 10.38 2.57 -10.26
C VAL A 135 11.06 1.40 -9.52
N VAL A 136 10.31 0.34 -9.21
CA VAL A 136 10.87 -0.83 -8.50
C VAL A 136 12.01 -1.48 -9.29
N ALA A 137 11.84 -1.66 -10.60
CA ALA A 137 12.86 -2.25 -11.47
C ALA A 137 14.11 -1.38 -11.57
N ALA A 138 13.95 -0.08 -11.85
CA ALA A 138 15.05 0.88 -11.96
C ALA A 138 15.82 1.02 -10.65
N ALA A 139 15.12 1.04 -9.51
CA ALA A 139 15.75 1.06 -8.19
C ALA A 139 16.59 -0.20 -7.96
N GLY A 140 16.10 -1.37 -8.43
CA GLY A 140 16.85 -2.62 -8.41
C GLY A 140 18.08 -2.63 -9.33
N ALA A 141 18.08 -1.80 -10.37
CA ALA A 141 19.21 -1.60 -11.28
C ALA A 141 20.17 -0.47 -10.87
N GLY A 142 19.91 0.20 -9.72
CA GLY A 142 20.77 1.26 -9.19
C GLY A 142 20.45 2.67 -9.67
N ASP A 143 19.28 2.91 -10.28
CA ASP A 143 18.84 4.26 -10.61
C ASP A 143 18.64 5.10 -9.34
N ALA A 144 19.33 6.26 -9.26
CA ALA A 144 19.38 7.07 -8.05
C ALA A 144 18.02 7.69 -7.68
N THR A 145 17.25 8.14 -8.66
CA THR A 145 15.90 8.70 -8.43
C THR A 145 14.98 7.60 -7.93
N ALA A 146 14.98 6.46 -8.60
CA ALA A 146 14.15 5.33 -8.21
C ALA A 146 14.50 4.81 -6.80
N ALA A 147 15.79 4.74 -6.47
CA ALA A 147 16.27 4.36 -5.15
C ALA A 147 15.78 5.31 -4.05
N ALA A 148 15.84 6.63 -4.30
CA ALA A 148 15.35 7.63 -3.35
C ALA A 148 13.83 7.48 -3.09
N LEU A 149 13.04 7.24 -4.13
CA LEU A 149 11.59 7.03 -4.01
C LEU A 149 11.26 5.76 -3.20
N MET A 150 11.97 4.67 -3.45
CA MET A 150 11.80 3.43 -2.67
C MET A 150 12.24 3.59 -1.21
N ALA A 151 13.31 4.35 -0.96
CA ALA A 151 13.75 4.66 0.40
C ALA A 151 12.73 5.52 1.17
N GLU A 152 12.10 6.51 0.52
CA GLU A 152 11.02 7.31 1.12
C GLU A 152 9.82 6.43 1.52
N GLY A 153 9.39 5.54 0.63
CA GLY A 153 8.30 4.61 0.93
C GLY A 153 8.65 3.64 2.07
N ALA A 154 9.87 3.10 2.09
CA ALA A 154 10.35 2.26 3.18
C ALA A 154 10.41 2.99 4.54
N ALA A 155 10.83 4.26 4.53
CA ALA A 155 10.84 5.09 5.73
C ALA A 155 9.42 5.31 6.28
N TYR A 156 8.44 5.52 5.41
CA TYR A 156 7.02 5.60 5.82
C TYR A 156 6.54 4.29 6.46
N ILE A 157 6.83 3.15 5.85
CA ILE A 157 6.46 1.83 6.39
C ILE A 157 7.08 1.65 7.79
N ALA A 158 8.37 1.95 7.95
CA ALA A 158 9.07 1.85 9.23
C ALA A 158 8.44 2.77 10.31
N ALA A 159 8.07 4.01 9.94
CA ALA A 159 7.40 4.92 10.84
C ALA A 159 6.02 4.38 11.28
N CYS A 160 5.24 3.82 10.37
CA CYS A 160 3.96 3.17 10.70
C CYS A 160 4.15 1.99 11.66
N LEU A 161 5.13 1.13 11.41
CA LEU A 161 5.43 -0.02 12.28
C LEU A 161 5.83 0.43 13.69
N SER A 162 6.61 1.51 13.80
CA SER A 162 6.96 2.11 15.10
C SER A 162 5.72 2.62 15.84
N VAL A 163 4.79 3.30 15.15
CA VAL A 163 3.55 3.83 15.77
C VAL A 163 2.58 2.71 16.14
N LEU A 164 2.58 1.61 15.38
CA LEU A 164 1.78 0.42 15.66
C LEU A 164 2.38 -0.45 16.78
N GLY A 165 3.64 -0.20 17.15
CA GLY A 165 4.34 -0.94 18.20
C GLY A 165 4.75 -2.36 17.76
N HIS A 166 5.12 -2.53 16.49
CA HIS A 166 5.70 -3.79 15.98
C HIS A 166 6.90 -4.21 16.82
N GLN A 167 6.94 -5.47 17.25
CA GLN A 167 8.05 -6.01 18.03
C GLN A 167 8.96 -6.90 17.17
N PRO A 168 10.28 -6.90 17.41
CA PRO A 168 11.19 -7.81 16.74
C PRO A 168 10.74 -9.28 16.90
N GLY A 169 10.71 -10.02 15.81
CA GLY A 169 10.24 -11.42 15.75
C GLY A 169 8.74 -11.58 15.48
N GLU A 170 7.94 -10.51 15.57
CA GLU A 170 6.54 -10.56 15.09
C GLU A 170 6.52 -10.62 13.56
N PRO A 171 5.65 -11.43 12.92
CA PRO A 171 5.55 -11.50 11.47
C PRO A 171 5.19 -10.14 10.86
N LEU A 172 5.92 -9.77 9.80
CA LEU A 172 5.59 -8.67 8.89
C LEU A 172 5.29 -9.22 7.49
N CYS A 173 4.08 -9.02 7.00
CA CYS A 173 3.71 -9.40 5.63
C CYS A 173 3.68 -8.16 4.72
N LEU A 174 4.43 -8.20 3.60
CA LEU A 174 4.34 -7.21 2.53
C LEU A 174 3.40 -7.73 1.45
N LEU A 175 2.29 -7.04 1.22
CA LEU A 175 1.24 -7.46 0.28
C LEU A 175 1.05 -6.45 -0.84
N GLY A 176 0.29 -6.86 -1.85
CA GLY A 176 0.00 -6.07 -3.05
C GLY A 176 1.12 -6.14 -4.09
N GLY A 177 0.88 -5.56 -5.26
CA GLY A 177 1.82 -5.64 -6.39
C GLY A 177 3.13 -4.87 -6.17
N VAL A 178 3.14 -3.88 -5.26
CA VAL A 178 4.32 -3.05 -4.98
C VAL A 178 5.01 -3.47 -3.69
N GLY A 179 4.25 -3.96 -2.70
CA GLY A 179 4.74 -4.31 -1.36
C GLY A 179 6.04 -5.12 -1.34
N PRO A 180 6.12 -6.28 -2.02
CA PRO A 180 7.33 -7.09 -2.05
C PRO A 180 8.58 -6.34 -2.55
N GLY A 181 8.41 -5.31 -3.39
CA GLY A 181 9.50 -4.46 -3.87
C GLY A 181 10.22 -3.71 -2.76
N TYR A 182 9.57 -3.45 -1.63
CA TYR A 182 10.16 -2.74 -0.48
C TYR A 182 11.06 -3.60 0.40
N ALA A 183 11.05 -4.94 0.28
CA ALA A 183 11.75 -5.83 1.21
C ALA A 183 13.24 -5.48 1.39
N ARG A 184 13.94 -5.09 0.31
CA ARG A 184 15.36 -4.72 0.35
C ARG A 184 15.65 -3.30 0.87
N TRP A 185 14.62 -2.48 1.00
CA TRP A 185 14.71 -1.07 1.39
C TRP A 185 14.39 -0.85 2.87
N LEU A 186 13.86 -1.87 3.55
CA LEU A 186 13.60 -1.83 4.98
C LEU A 186 14.89 -1.98 5.78
N ASP A 187 14.89 -1.43 7.00
CA ASP A 187 15.95 -1.69 7.97
C ASP A 187 16.15 -3.21 8.14
N PRO A 188 17.39 -3.74 8.16
CA PRO A 188 17.64 -5.18 8.26
C PRO A 188 16.94 -5.87 9.44
N ARG A 189 16.71 -5.14 10.55
CA ARG A 189 15.98 -5.66 11.71
C ARG A 189 14.50 -5.87 11.42
N ILE A 190 13.89 -4.95 10.66
CA ILE A 190 12.49 -5.09 10.19
C ILE A 190 12.42 -6.15 9.09
N ALA A 191 13.40 -6.20 8.19
CA ALA A 191 13.43 -7.17 7.11
C ALA A 191 13.55 -8.63 7.61
N ALA A 192 14.18 -8.85 8.77
CA ALA A 192 14.28 -10.16 9.41
C ALA A 192 12.91 -10.74 9.81
N ASP A 193 11.92 -9.88 10.02
CA ASP A 193 10.56 -10.22 10.43
C ASP A 193 9.65 -10.56 9.24
N LEU A 194 10.15 -10.44 8.00
CA LEU A 194 9.36 -10.71 6.81
C LEU A 194 8.90 -12.17 6.77
N ARG A 195 7.59 -12.34 6.56
CA ARG A 195 6.92 -13.63 6.39
C ARG A 195 5.96 -13.58 5.20
N ALA A 196 5.75 -14.74 4.57
CA ALA A 196 4.70 -14.88 3.58
C ALA A 196 3.33 -14.81 4.27
N ALA A 197 2.35 -14.21 3.60
CA ALA A 197 0.97 -14.26 4.07
C ALA A 197 0.47 -15.71 4.20
N ARG A 198 -0.24 -15.99 5.29
CA ARG A 198 -0.84 -17.30 5.56
C ARG A 198 -2.10 -17.56 4.74
N GLY A 199 -2.79 -16.50 4.35
CA GLY A 199 -4.05 -16.56 3.63
C GLY A 199 -4.38 -15.26 2.92
N THR A 200 -5.58 -15.24 2.37
CA THR A 200 -6.16 -14.15 1.59
C THR A 200 -7.11 -13.31 2.42
N ALA A 201 -7.56 -12.17 1.89
CA ALA A 201 -8.60 -11.37 2.53
C ALA A 201 -9.92 -12.16 2.73
N LEU A 202 -10.20 -13.16 1.89
CA LEU A 202 -11.36 -14.04 2.06
C LEU A 202 -11.21 -14.91 3.32
N ASP A 203 -10.03 -15.49 3.54
CA ASP A 203 -9.74 -16.26 4.75
C ASP A 203 -9.88 -15.38 6.00
N GLY A 204 -9.42 -14.13 5.93
CA GLY A 204 -9.60 -13.16 7.00
C GLY A 204 -11.06 -12.80 7.25
N ALA A 205 -11.88 -12.69 6.20
CA ALA A 205 -13.32 -12.44 6.35
C ALA A 205 -14.02 -13.60 7.08
N LEU A 206 -13.67 -14.84 6.74
CA LEU A 206 -14.20 -16.03 7.43
C LEU A 206 -13.76 -16.08 8.89
N ALA A 207 -12.47 -15.81 9.16
CA ALA A 207 -11.93 -15.79 10.53
C ALA A 207 -12.60 -14.71 11.40
N LEU A 208 -12.80 -13.50 10.87
CA LEU A 208 -13.48 -12.43 11.60
C LEU A 208 -14.96 -12.74 11.85
N ALA A 209 -15.66 -13.33 10.87
CA ALA A 209 -17.05 -13.75 11.04
C ALA A 209 -17.20 -14.82 12.14
N ALA A 210 -16.28 -15.79 12.21
CA ALA A 210 -16.28 -16.82 13.25
C ALA A 210 -16.11 -16.22 14.66
N ARG A 211 -15.15 -15.30 14.85
CA ARG A 211 -14.91 -14.61 16.14
C ARG A 211 -16.14 -13.84 16.63
N GLN A 212 -16.92 -13.26 15.71
CA GLN A 212 -18.15 -12.56 16.08
C GLN A 212 -19.28 -13.51 16.48
N GLY A 213 -19.36 -14.69 15.88
CA GLY A 213 -20.33 -15.72 16.26
C GLY A 213 -20.09 -16.26 17.67
N GLU A 214 -18.83 -16.45 18.06
CA GLU A 214 -18.44 -16.97 19.39
C GLU A 214 -18.74 -15.99 20.53
N GLY A 215 -18.69 -14.68 20.28
CA GLY A 215 -19.02 -13.64 21.29
C GLY A 215 -20.50 -13.37 21.49
N THR A 216 -21.38 -14.02 20.72
CA THR A 216 -22.86 -13.87 20.79
C THR A 216 -23.59 -15.08 21.35
N ALA A 217 -22.86 -16.10 21.83
CA ALA A 217 -23.38 -17.27 22.52
C ALA A 217 -23.26 -17.12 24.05
#